data_AF-W0LJV7-F1
#
_entry.id   AF-W0LJV7-F1
#
_cell.length_a   1.000
_cell.length_b   1.000
_cell.length_c   1.000
_cell.angle_alpha   90.00
_cell.angle_beta   90.00
_cell.angle_gamma   90.00
#
_symmetry.space_group_name_H-M   'P 1'
#
loop_
_entity.id
_entity.type
_entity.pdbx_description
1 polymer ?
#
loop_
_entity_poly.entity_id
_entity_poly.type
_entity_poly.pdbx_seq_one_letter_code
_entity_poly.pdbx_strand_id
1 'polypeptide(L)'
;MSLFFMTKHGVRNYAVALWAGFLGGNVSSFVKWGTENPLPPRTSDRAIPPAEMLNNLGFNVNEMVYTYSGHIVNWGIAGVHHFFSIVFAMFYCAVAEVFPAIKLWQGAAFAILVTLGFHGILLPVFHWAPPLWQLPFEEIFSEVIGHILWMWVIEVVRRDIRNRITKKPDPEFQ
;
A
#
# COMPACT_ATOMS: atom_id res chain seq x y z
N MET A 1 -21.01 13.76 1.70
CA MET A 1 -20.14 14.50 2.66
C MET A 1 -19.25 15.44 1.87
N SER A 2 -18.95 16.62 2.41
CA SER A 2 -17.97 17.53 1.80
C SER A 2 -16.58 16.91 1.82
N LEU A 3 -15.77 17.15 0.77
CA LEU A 3 -14.37 16.70 0.69
C LEU A 3 -13.53 17.23 1.87
N PHE A 4 -13.91 18.38 2.41
CA PHE A 4 -13.20 19.07 3.50
C PHE A 4 -13.80 18.79 4.88
N PHE A 5 -14.78 17.88 4.98
CA PHE A 5 -15.34 17.52 6.28
C PHE A 5 -14.27 16.85 7.16
N MET A 6 -14.19 17.29 8.42
CA MET A 6 -13.33 16.70 9.44
C MET A 6 -14.18 16.17 10.58
N THR A 7 -13.77 15.04 11.16
CA THR A 7 -14.43 14.42 12.31
C THR A 7 -14.22 15.24 13.58
N LYS A 8 -15.06 15.05 14.60
CA LYS A 8 -14.88 15.70 15.91
C LYS A 8 -13.61 15.18 16.61
N HIS A 9 -12.89 16.03 17.33
CA HIS A 9 -11.65 15.60 18.02
C HIS A 9 -11.87 14.48 19.04
N GLY A 10 -12.96 14.51 19.81
CA GLY A 10 -13.23 13.54 20.87
C GLY A 10 -13.59 12.12 20.42
N VAL A 11 -13.80 11.89 19.11
CA VAL A 11 -14.15 10.57 18.56
C VAL A 11 -12.98 9.87 17.87
N ARG A 12 -11.83 10.56 17.75
CA ARG A 12 -10.62 10.07 17.09
C ARG A 12 -9.83 9.15 18.04
N ASN A 13 -9.41 8.00 17.55
CA ASN A 13 -8.69 6.99 18.32
C ASN A 13 -7.41 6.56 17.59
N TYR A 14 -6.37 7.40 17.64
CA TYR A 14 -5.13 7.19 16.89
C TYR A 14 -4.39 5.90 17.26
N ALA A 15 -4.33 5.52 18.54
CA ALA A 15 -3.68 4.27 18.94
C ALA A 15 -4.36 3.05 18.32
N VAL A 16 -5.69 3.03 18.33
CA VAL A 16 -6.50 1.96 17.70
C VAL A 16 -6.31 1.99 16.18
N ALA A 17 -6.29 3.18 15.57
CA ALA A 17 -6.09 3.33 14.14
C ALA A 17 -4.71 2.84 13.68
N LEU A 18 -3.64 3.20 14.41
CA LEU A 18 -2.29 2.73 14.13
C LEU A 18 -2.17 1.22 14.30
N TRP A 19 -2.82 0.64 15.32
CA TRP A 19 -2.86 -0.81 15.50
C TRP A 19 -3.60 -1.51 14.36
N ALA A 20 -4.76 -0.99 13.95
CA ALA A 20 -5.52 -1.52 12.84
C ALA A 20 -4.73 -1.41 11.52
N GLY A 21 -4.01 -0.31 11.32
CA GLY A 21 -3.12 -0.11 10.17
C GLY A 21 -1.94 -1.07 10.18
N PHE A 22 -1.32 -1.34 11.33
CA PHE A 22 -0.26 -2.34 11.45
C PHE A 22 -0.76 -3.73 11.02
N LEU A 23 -1.92 -4.16 11.54
CA LEU A 23 -2.53 -5.45 11.15
C LEU A 23 -2.93 -5.47 9.67
N GLY A 24 -3.58 -4.41 9.20
CA GLY A 24 -4.04 -4.28 7.81
C GLY A 24 -2.88 -4.27 6.82
N GLY A 25 -1.79 -3.56 7.11
CA GLY A 25 -0.61 -3.49 6.25
C GLY A 25 0.13 -4.83 6.15
N ASN A 26 0.24 -5.58 7.25
CA ASN A 26 0.79 -6.93 7.23
C ASN A 26 -0.02 -7.84 6.29
N VAL A 27 -1.33 -7.95 6.52
CA VAL A 27 -2.21 -8.81 5.70
C VAL A 27 -2.23 -8.36 4.24
N SER A 28 -2.35 -7.05 4.02
CA SER A 28 -2.56 -6.51 2.67
C SER A 28 -1.33 -6.59 1.78
N SER A 29 -0.13 -6.65 2.35
CA SER A 29 1.09 -6.93 1.57
C SER A 29 1.01 -8.27 0.83
N PHE A 30 0.48 -9.31 1.48
CA PHE A 30 0.27 -10.61 0.86
C PHE A 30 -0.85 -10.57 -0.18
N VAL A 31 -1.87 -9.74 0.02
CA VAL A 31 -2.92 -9.53 -0.97
C VAL A 31 -2.34 -8.91 -2.24
N LYS A 32 -1.50 -7.86 -2.11
CA LYS A 32 -0.81 -7.25 -3.25
C LYS A 32 0.03 -8.28 -4.00
N TRP A 33 0.89 -9.04 -3.32
CA TRP A 33 1.65 -10.12 -3.97
C TRP A 33 0.73 -11.17 -4.60
N GLY A 34 -0.37 -11.50 -3.94
CA GLY A 34 -1.38 -12.42 -4.44
C GLY A 34 -1.95 -12.01 -5.80
N THR A 35 -2.17 -10.71 -6.02
CA THR A 35 -2.68 -10.17 -7.30
C THR A 35 -1.71 -10.37 -8.47
N GLU A 36 -0.43 -10.56 -8.19
CA GLU A 36 0.61 -10.73 -9.22
C GLU A 36 0.60 -12.14 -9.81
N ASN A 37 -0.08 -13.11 -9.17
CA ASN A 37 -0.27 -14.44 -9.75
C ASN A 37 -1.16 -14.42 -11.02
N PRO A 38 -2.38 -13.84 -10.99
CA PRO A 38 -3.18 -13.71 -12.20
C PRO A 38 -2.76 -12.54 -13.10
N LEU A 39 -2.13 -11.50 -12.55
CA LEU A 39 -1.76 -10.27 -13.26
C LEU A 39 -0.27 -9.93 -13.01
N PRO A 40 0.68 -10.70 -13.55
CA PRO A 40 2.09 -10.39 -13.36
C PRO A 40 2.39 -8.98 -13.90
N PRO A 41 2.96 -8.07 -13.08
CA PRO A 41 3.06 -6.66 -13.46
C PRO A 41 4.15 -6.40 -14.50
N ARG A 42 5.12 -7.30 -14.63
CA ARG A 42 6.33 -7.08 -15.43
C ARG A 42 6.74 -8.33 -16.19
N THR A 43 7.30 -8.13 -17.37
CA THR A 43 8.06 -9.12 -18.11
C THR A 43 9.45 -9.28 -17.48
N SER A 44 10.11 -10.41 -17.71
CA SER A 44 11.37 -10.79 -17.04
C SER A 44 12.58 -9.91 -17.39
N ASP A 45 12.46 -9.05 -18.39
CA ASP A 45 13.49 -8.12 -18.87
C ASP A 45 13.54 -6.79 -18.10
N ARG A 46 12.55 -6.50 -17.23
CA ARG A 46 12.48 -5.24 -16.49
C ARG A 46 12.85 -5.40 -15.02
N ALA A 47 13.65 -4.46 -14.51
CA ALA A 47 13.92 -4.34 -13.09
C ALA A 47 12.66 -3.95 -12.31
N ILE A 48 12.57 -4.44 -11.07
CA ILE A 48 11.45 -4.18 -10.15
C ILE A 48 11.82 -2.95 -9.29
N PRO A 49 10.96 -1.95 -9.08
CA PRO A 49 11.38 -0.68 -8.47
C PRO A 49 12.07 -0.76 -7.10
N PRO A 50 11.66 -1.64 -6.15
CA PRO A 50 12.42 -1.87 -4.93
C PRO A 50 13.87 -2.33 -5.15
N ALA A 51 14.14 -3.09 -6.21
CA ALA A 51 15.49 -3.52 -6.55
C ALA A 51 16.35 -2.31 -6.95
N GLU A 52 15.83 -1.47 -7.85
CA GLU A 52 16.50 -0.24 -8.28
C GLU A 52 16.73 0.73 -7.11
N MET A 53 15.73 0.87 -6.23
CA MET A 53 15.81 1.68 -5.02
C MET A 53 16.92 1.20 -4.09
N LEU A 54 16.94 -0.10 -3.77
CA LEU A 54 17.95 -0.66 -2.87
C LEU A 54 19.36 -0.56 -3.46
N ASN A 55 19.52 -0.82 -4.77
CA ASN A 55 20.80 -0.64 -5.45
C ASN A 55 21.26 0.83 -5.42
N ASN A 56 20.36 1.78 -5.65
CA ASN A 56 20.67 3.22 -5.56
C ASN A 56 21.08 3.64 -4.14
N LEU A 57 20.53 2.98 -3.12
CA LEU A 57 20.90 3.20 -1.71
C LEU A 57 22.20 2.49 -1.32
N GLY A 58 22.87 1.80 -2.25
CA GLY A 58 24.16 1.15 -2.04
C GLY A 58 24.08 -0.29 -1.51
N PHE A 59 22.88 -0.90 -1.48
CA PHE A 59 22.74 -2.31 -1.13
C PHE A 59 23.00 -3.21 -2.34
N ASN A 60 23.55 -4.40 -2.10
CA ASN A 60 23.63 -5.44 -3.14
C ASN A 60 22.36 -6.30 -3.11
N VAL A 61 21.35 -5.92 -3.90
CA VAL A 61 20.04 -6.62 -3.94
C VAL A 61 20.16 -8.11 -4.27
N ASN A 62 21.14 -8.50 -5.08
CA ASN A 62 21.33 -9.89 -5.48
C ASN A 62 21.80 -10.78 -4.31
N GLU A 63 22.37 -10.18 -3.27
CA GLU A 63 22.79 -10.88 -2.04
C GLU A 63 21.71 -10.85 -0.96
N MET A 64 20.64 -10.06 -1.14
CA MET A 64 19.50 -10.01 -0.21
C MET A 64 18.52 -11.17 -0.44
N VAL A 65 19.07 -12.38 -0.48
CA VAL A 65 18.35 -13.60 -0.82
C VAL A 65 18.51 -14.68 0.26
N TYR A 66 17.53 -15.57 0.35
CA TYR A 66 17.65 -16.84 1.05
C TYR A 66 17.01 -17.97 0.23
N THR A 67 17.37 -19.22 0.51
CA THR A 67 16.77 -20.38 -0.16
C THR A 67 15.72 -21.02 0.74
N TYR A 68 14.51 -21.23 0.21
CA TYR A 68 13.42 -21.92 0.90
C TYR A 68 12.67 -22.84 -0.06
N SER A 69 12.52 -24.11 0.32
CA SER A 69 11.92 -25.15 -0.54
C SER A 69 12.51 -25.22 -1.96
N GLY A 70 13.81 -24.95 -2.11
CA GLY A 70 14.50 -24.92 -3.41
C GLY A 70 14.32 -23.64 -4.23
N HIS A 71 13.52 -22.68 -3.75
CA HIS A 71 13.34 -21.38 -4.38
C HIS A 71 14.29 -20.34 -3.79
N ILE A 72 14.86 -19.49 -4.64
CA ILE A 72 15.57 -18.28 -4.22
C ILE A 72 14.52 -17.21 -3.93
N VAL A 73 14.48 -16.72 -2.70
CA VAL A 73 13.57 -15.66 -2.27
C VAL A 73 14.38 -14.41 -2.00
N ASN A 74 14.08 -13.32 -2.71
CA ASN A 74 14.69 -12.01 -2.46
C ASN A 74 13.95 -11.29 -1.32
N TRP A 75 14.48 -11.41 -0.10
CA TRP A 75 13.88 -10.79 1.08
C TRP A 75 14.06 -9.27 1.08
N GLY A 76 15.03 -8.72 0.34
CA GLY A 76 15.20 -7.28 0.20
C GLY A 76 14.01 -6.64 -0.54
N ILE A 77 13.70 -7.15 -1.73
CA ILE A 77 12.56 -6.68 -2.54
C ILE A 77 11.23 -6.91 -1.80
N ALA A 78 11.03 -8.12 -1.26
CA ALA A 78 9.82 -8.43 -0.50
C ALA A 78 9.72 -7.57 0.78
N GLY A 79 10.83 -7.39 1.48
CA GLY A 79 10.91 -6.60 2.71
C GLY A 79 10.54 -5.14 2.48
N VAL A 80 11.01 -4.53 1.39
CA VAL A 80 10.61 -3.16 1.00
C VAL A 80 9.10 -3.09 0.79
N HIS A 81 8.51 -3.94 -0.06
CA HIS A 81 7.06 -3.91 -0.29
C HIS A 81 6.25 -4.11 0.99
N HIS A 82 6.67 -5.05 1.85
CA HIS A 82 6.01 -5.33 3.12
C HIS A 82 6.09 -4.13 4.08
N PHE A 83 7.28 -3.53 4.22
CA PHE A 83 7.50 -2.34 5.03
C PHE A 83 6.66 -1.15 4.54
N PHE A 84 6.66 -0.89 3.23
CA PHE A 84 5.83 0.15 2.62
C PHE A 84 4.34 -0.07 2.93
N SER A 85 3.86 -1.31 2.80
CA SER A 85 2.48 -1.66 3.12
C SER A 85 2.11 -1.30 4.56
N ILE A 86 2.95 -1.65 5.54
CA ILE A 86 2.71 -1.33 6.95
C ILE A 86 2.69 0.18 7.19
N VAL A 87 3.71 0.90 6.70
CA VAL A 87 3.83 2.35 6.92
C VAL A 87 2.64 3.10 6.31
N PHE A 88 2.28 2.78 5.07
CA PHE A 88 1.13 3.41 4.40
C PHE A 88 -0.20 3.04 5.03
N ALA A 89 -0.38 1.80 5.49
CA ALA A 89 -1.58 1.40 6.19
C ALA A 89 -1.74 2.13 7.53
N MET A 90 -0.66 2.24 8.32
CA MET A 90 -0.67 3.01 9.58
C MET A 90 -0.95 4.49 9.34
N PHE A 91 -0.29 5.09 8.35
CA PHE A 91 -0.56 6.47 7.94
C PHE A 91 -2.02 6.66 7.52
N TYR A 92 -2.50 5.83 6.60
CA TYR A 92 -3.88 5.86 6.11
C TYR A 92 -4.88 5.77 7.26
N CYS A 93 -4.71 4.81 8.16
CA CYS A 93 -5.64 4.63 9.27
C CYS A 93 -5.63 5.83 10.22
N ALA A 94 -4.47 6.41 10.52
CA ALA A 94 -4.38 7.61 11.35
C ALA A 94 -5.05 8.84 10.69
N VAL A 95 -4.86 9.02 9.38
CA VAL A 95 -5.48 10.12 8.63
C VAL A 95 -6.99 9.90 8.46
N ALA A 96 -7.44 8.64 8.35
CA ALA A 96 -8.85 8.27 8.24
C ALA A 96 -9.66 8.65 9.49
N GLU A 97 -9.01 8.74 10.65
CA GLU A 97 -9.65 9.27 11.86
C GLU A 97 -10.02 10.75 11.72
N VAL A 98 -9.35 11.50 10.84
CA VAL A 98 -9.51 12.95 10.69
C VAL A 98 -10.32 13.30 9.44
N PHE A 99 -9.97 12.71 8.30
CA PHE A 99 -10.49 13.06 6.97
C PHE A 99 -11.25 11.90 6.34
N PRO A 100 -12.57 11.82 6.54
CA PRO A 100 -13.42 10.80 5.93
C PRO A 100 -13.27 10.60 4.43
N ALA A 101 -12.98 11.67 3.69
CA ALA A 101 -12.81 11.62 2.24
C ALA A 101 -11.81 10.56 1.77
N ILE A 102 -10.76 10.25 2.54
CA ILE A 102 -9.77 9.25 2.13
C ILE A 102 -10.33 7.82 2.11
N LYS A 103 -11.47 7.58 2.78
CA LYS A 103 -12.16 6.29 2.80
C LYS A 103 -13.13 6.10 1.64
N LEU A 104 -13.22 7.06 0.72
CA LEU A 104 -14.08 6.99 -0.46
C LEU A 104 -13.85 5.67 -1.22
N TRP A 105 -14.96 5.01 -1.55
CA TRP A 105 -14.98 3.69 -2.20
C TRP A 105 -14.12 2.66 -1.48
N GLN A 106 -14.19 2.67 -0.15
CA GLN A 106 -13.42 1.80 0.73
C GLN A 106 -11.90 1.92 0.50
N GLY A 107 -11.41 3.15 0.31
CA GLY A 107 -9.98 3.45 0.14
C GLY A 107 -9.48 3.32 -1.30
N ALA A 108 -10.29 2.87 -2.26
CA ALA A 108 -9.88 2.75 -3.67
C ALA A 108 -9.47 4.09 -4.28
N ALA A 109 -10.17 5.19 -3.95
CA ALA A 109 -9.78 6.52 -4.42
C ALA A 109 -8.39 6.94 -3.89
N PHE A 110 -8.10 6.64 -2.62
CA PHE A 110 -6.79 6.87 -2.03
C PHE A 110 -5.70 6.01 -2.69
N ALA A 111 -6.03 4.76 -3.04
CA ALA A 111 -5.12 3.87 -3.77
C ALA A 111 -4.68 4.47 -5.12
N ILE A 112 -5.62 5.05 -5.87
CA ILE A 112 -5.33 5.69 -7.15
C ILE A 112 -4.40 6.90 -6.94
N LEU A 113 -4.66 7.72 -5.92
CA LEU A 113 -3.81 8.85 -5.58
C LEU A 113 -2.39 8.41 -5.21
N VAL A 114 -2.25 7.36 -4.40
CA VAL A 114 -0.94 6.79 -4.04
C VAL A 114 -0.25 6.23 -5.28
N THR A 115 -0.97 5.53 -6.16
CA THR A 115 -0.41 4.98 -7.41
C THR A 115 0.14 6.11 -8.29
N LEU A 116 -0.62 7.19 -8.49
CA LEU A 116 -0.16 8.35 -9.26
C LEU A 116 1.02 9.05 -8.59
N GLY A 117 0.98 9.24 -7.27
CA GLY A 117 2.06 9.90 -6.52
C GLY A 117 3.36 9.09 -6.51
N PHE A 118 3.29 7.79 -6.22
CA PHE A 118 4.46 6.93 -6.15
C PHE A 118 4.90 6.45 -7.54
N HIS A 119 4.06 5.66 -8.20
CA HIS A 119 4.43 5.05 -9.47
C HIS A 119 4.43 6.07 -10.61
N GLY A 120 3.60 7.10 -10.54
CA GLY A 120 3.56 8.13 -11.57
C GLY A 120 4.60 9.24 -11.45
N ILE A 121 5.05 9.56 -10.24
CA ILE A 121 5.91 10.72 -9.98
C ILE A 121 7.20 10.31 -9.26
N LEU A 122 7.12 9.72 -8.06
CA LEU A 122 8.32 9.45 -7.26
C LEU A 122 9.26 8.45 -7.92
N LEU A 123 8.77 7.29 -8.37
CA LEU A 123 9.65 6.28 -8.97
C LEU A 123 10.39 6.81 -10.22
N PRO A 124 9.73 7.54 -11.16
CA PRO A 124 10.43 8.18 -12.27
C PRO A 124 11.42 9.28 -11.85
N VAL A 125 11.06 10.11 -10.86
CA VAL A 125 11.94 11.19 -10.36
C VAL A 125 13.24 10.65 -9.78
N PHE A 126 13.19 9.49 -9.12
CA PHE A 126 14.37 8.82 -8.57
C PHE A 126 15.03 7.83 -9.55
N HIS A 127 14.55 7.76 -10.79
CA HIS A 127 15.04 6.81 -11.81
C HIS A 127 14.91 5.33 -11.40
N TRP A 128 13.94 4.98 -10.54
CA TRP A 128 13.66 3.60 -10.13
C TRP A 128 12.61 2.91 -11.01
N ALA A 129 11.91 3.67 -11.86
CA ALA A 129 11.01 3.15 -12.89
C ALA A 129 10.90 4.15 -14.06
N PRO A 130 10.56 3.70 -15.28
CA PRO A 130 10.18 4.60 -16.36
C PRO A 130 8.91 5.40 -16.03
N PRO A 131 8.69 6.57 -16.66
CA PRO A 131 7.44 7.31 -16.52
C PRO A 131 6.25 6.53 -17.12
N LEU A 132 5.04 6.81 -16.63
CA LEU A 132 3.81 6.04 -16.95
C LEU A 132 3.55 5.88 -18.46
N TRP A 133 3.84 6.89 -19.26
CA TRP A 133 3.62 6.86 -20.72
C TRP A 133 4.60 5.97 -21.49
N GLN A 134 5.59 5.38 -20.80
CA GLN A 134 6.52 4.39 -21.35
C GLN A 134 6.22 2.97 -20.85
N LEU A 135 5.26 2.81 -19.94
CA LEU A 135 4.91 1.50 -19.39
C LEU A 135 3.85 0.81 -20.26
N PRO A 136 3.93 -0.53 -20.43
CA PRO A 136 2.86 -1.29 -21.06
C PRO A 136 1.54 -1.16 -20.31
N PHE A 137 0.42 -1.30 -21.03
CA PHE A 137 -0.91 -1.22 -20.45
C PHE A 137 -1.11 -2.27 -19.34
N GLU A 138 -0.57 -3.48 -19.54
CA GLU A 138 -0.66 -4.61 -18.62
C GLU A 138 0.00 -4.30 -17.28
N GLU A 139 1.14 -3.59 -17.29
CA GLU A 139 1.83 -3.15 -16.07
C GLU A 139 0.99 -2.11 -15.33
N ILE A 140 0.48 -1.09 -16.05
CA ILE A 140 -0.38 -0.05 -15.45
C ILE A 140 -1.64 -0.69 -14.86
N PHE A 141 -2.28 -1.60 -15.60
CA PHE A 141 -3.49 -2.28 -15.17
C PHE A 141 -3.25 -3.15 -13.95
N SER A 142 -2.20 -3.98 -13.96
CA SER A 142 -1.82 -4.82 -12.82
C SER A 142 -1.53 -3.98 -11.58
N GLU A 143 -0.73 -2.91 -11.72
CA GLU A 143 -0.38 -2.04 -10.58
C GLU A 143 -1.62 -1.33 -10.02
N VAL A 144 -2.50 -0.78 -10.86
CA VAL A 144 -3.72 -0.09 -10.39
C VAL A 144 -4.65 -1.07 -9.66
N ILE A 145 -4.91 -2.25 -10.23
CA ILE A 145 -5.77 -3.25 -9.58
C ILE A 145 -5.14 -3.76 -8.28
N GLY A 146 -3.84 -4.03 -8.30
CA GLY A 146 -3.09 -4.43 -7.12
C GLY A 146 -3.18 -3.41 -5.99
N HIS A 147 -2.98 -2.12 -6.28
CA HIS A 147 -3.09 -1.05 -5.27
C HIS A 147 -4.53 -0.86 -4.76
N ILE A 148 -5.53 -0.96 -5.63
CA ILE A 148 -6.95 -0.86 -5.21
C ILE A 148 -7.28 -1.99 -4.23
N LEU A 149 -6.95 -3.25 -4.55
CA LEU A 149 -7.21 -4.39 -3.68
C LEU A 149 -6.41 -4.30 -2.37
N TRP A 150 -5.15 -3.84 -2.47
CA TRP A 150 -4.30 -3.58 -1.31
C TRP A 150 -4.94 -2.55 -0.35
N MET A 151 -5.37 -1.39 -0.85
CA MET A 151 -6.01 -0.39 0.01
C MET A 151 -7.38 -0.82 0.51
N TRP A 152 -8.15 -1.54 -0.32
CA TRP A 152 -9.46 -2.02 0.08
C TRP A 152 -9.37 -2.94 1.29
N VAL A 153 -8.42 -3.88 1.30
CA VAL A 153 -8.21 -4.77 2.44
C VAL A 153 -7.77 -4.00 3.68
N ILE A 154 -6.89 -3.00 3.53
CA ILE A 154 -6.50 -2.12 4.65
C ILE A 154 -7.74 -1.43 5.24
N GLU A 155 -8.63 -0.90 4.42
CA GLU A 155 -9.83 -0.20 4.88
C GLU A 155 -10.84 -1.14 5.57
N VAL A 156 -11.01 -2.35 5.04
CA VAL A 156 -11.85 -3.38 5.68
C VAL A 156 -11.31 -3.73 7.07
N VAL A 157 -10.00 -3.99 7.18
CA VAL A 157 -9.35 -4.30 8.46
C VAL A 157 -9.41 -3.10 9.41
N ARG A 158 -9.15 -1.89 8.92
CA ARG A 158 -9.24 -0.66 9.71
C ARG A 158 -10.60 -0.54 10.36
N ARG A 159 -11.66 -0.61 9.56
CA ARG A 159 -13.04 -0.45 10.02
C ARG A 159 -13.43 -1.53 11.02
N ASP A 160 -13.13 -2.80 10.73
CA ASP A 160 -13.48 -3.92 11.61
C ASP A 160 -12.75 -3.85 12.96
N ILE A 161 -11.41 -3.75 12.95
CA ILE A 161 -10.60 -3.69 14.17
C ILE A 161 -10.96 -2.47 15.01
N ARG A 162 -11.12 -1.30 14.38
CA ARG A 162 -11.50 -0.08 15.10
C ARG A 162 -12.86 -0.21 15.78
N ASN A 163 -13.88 -0.71 15.07
CA ASN A 163 -15.22 -0.84 15.63
C ASN A 163 -15.25 -1.88 16.75
N ARG A 164 -14.51 -2.99 16.62
CA ARG A 164 -14.40 -4.02 17.65
C ARG A 164 -13.72 -3.52 18.92
N ILE A 165 -12.68 -2.69 18.81
CA ILE A 165 -11.94 -2.18 19.97
C ILE A 165 -12.68 -1.02 20.62
N THR A 166 -13.15 -0.05 19.83
CA THR A 166 -13.81 1.17 20.37
C THR A 166 -15.26 0.96 20.78
N LYS A 167 -15.92 -0.12 20.30
CA LYS A 167 -17.36 -0.38 20.45
C LYS A 167 -18.24 0.77 19.94
N LYS A 168 -17.72 1.58 19.02
CA LYS A 168 -18.40 2.73 18.42
C LYS A 168 -18.36 2.61 16.89
N PRO A 169 -19.29 3.26 16.16
CA PRO A 169 -19.19 3.35 14.71
C PRO A 169 -17.94 4.15 14.30
N ASP A 170 -17.65 4.20 13.00
CA ASP A 170 -16.54 4.97 12.44
C ASP A 170 -16.63 6.47 12.84
N PRO A 171 -15.52 7.23 13.02
CA PRO A 171 -15.56 8.61 13.52
C PRO A 171 -16.52 9.54 12.77
N GLU A 172 -16.77 9.28 11.49
CA GLU A 172 -17.64 10.12 10.66
C GLU A 172 -19.13 10.00 11.00
N PHE A 173 -19.52 8.95 11.71
CA PHE A 173 -20.89 8.68 12.12
C PHE A 173 -21.14 8.92 13.61
N GLN A 174 -20.22 9.61 14.29
CA GLN A 174 -20.32 9.99 15.72
C GLN A 174 -20.46 11.51 15.91
#